data_AF-A0A9D8YDE3-F1
#
_entry.id   AF-A0A9D8YDE3-F1
#
_cell.length_a   1.000
_cell.length_b   1.000
_cell.length_c   1.000
_cell.angle_alpha   90.00
_cell.angle_beta   90.00
_cell.angle_gamma   90.00
#
_symmetry.space_group_name_H-M   'P 1'
#
loop_
_entity.id
_entity.type
_entity.pdbx_description
1 polymer ?
#
loop_
_entity_poly.entity_id
_entity_poly.type
_entity_poly.pdbx_seq_one_letter_code
_entity_poly.pdbx_strand_id
1 'polypeptide(L)'
;MRGVLKVLLRAVGIGLLLLAGLALFSYVNNRMPLDYPVSDHFNGQRFTNPTLIEQISPGISDIVGMIREGRPEWPTRIENTGLPQLDADLGQDGIAVTFVNHVTFLIQMPGVTILTDPVWSERTSPVSWFGPRRVRDPGLSLDALPHVDVVLVSHNHYDHLDLATLEQLNARFSPLFLVPLGNRALLQSAGISNVKEMDWWEAHDVPSKSRVTFTPAQHSSGRGVFDRDRTLWGSFYIKRDNRSLFFGGDGGYSGQFTEIRERLGAPDIALLGIGSYVPRWFMKPLHKNPAEAVQAHLDLGATLSIGMHMGTFQLAGETFEQPFAELANALASEGIETDRFMILKEGETWLVEPQAR
;
A
#
# COMPACT_ATOMS: atom_id res chain seq x y z
N MET A 1 -43.47 19.10 0.61
CA MET A 1 -42.35 19.24 1.59
C MET A 1 -42.34 18.18 2.70
N ARG A 2 -43.47 17.84 3.35
CA ARG A 2 -43.48 16.86 4.48
C ARG A 2 -43.11 15.40 4.12
N GLY A 3 -43.34 14.97 2.87
CA GLY A 3 -42.99 13.61 2.41
C GLY A 3 -41.49 13.39 2.20
N VAL A 4 -40.82 14.36 1.60
CA VAL A 4 -39.36 14.32 1.32
C VAL A 4 -38.54 14.30 2.62
N LEU A 5 -38.95 15.09 3.62
CA LEU A 5 -38.28 15.12 4.93
C LEU A 5 -38.39 13.78 5.68
N LYS A 6 -39.52 13.07 5.57
CA LYS A 6 -39.71 11.74 6.18
C LYS A 6 -38.85 10.66 5.51
N VAL A 7 -38.65 10.74 4.20
CA VAL A 7 -37.77 9.83 3.45
C VAL A 7 -36.31 10.07 3.82
N LEU A 8 -35.88 11.33 3.89
CA LEU A 8 -34.54 11.72 4.36
C LEU A 8 -34.25 11.26 5.79
N LEU A 9 -35.17 11.49 6.73
CA LEU A 9 -35.01 11.06 8.13
C LEU A 9 -34.95 9.53 8.26
N ARG A 10 -35.70 8.78 7.43
CA ARG A 10 -35.61 7.31 7.40
C ARG A 10 -34.30 6.82 6.79
N ALA A 11 -33.81 7.46 5.73
CA ALA A 11 -32.51 7.13 5.13
C ALA A 11 -31.35 7.42 6.09
N VAL A 12 -31.39 8.55 6.81
CA VAL A 12 -30.43 8.89 7.88
C VAL A 12 -30.52 7.89 9.03
N GLY A 13 -31.73 7.50 9.45
CA GLY A 13 -31.94 6.51 10.50
C GLY A 13 -31.40 5.12 10.13
N ILE A 14 -31.62 4.66 8.90
CA ILE A 14 -31.06 3.40 8.37
C ILE A 14 -29.52 3.49 8.27
N GLY A 15 -28.98 4.62 7.81
CA GLY A 15 -27.54 4.86 7.76
C GLY A 15 -26.87 4.82 9.13
N LEU A 16 -27.49 5.45 10.15
CA LEU A 16 -26.99 5.41 11.53
C LEU A 16 -27.08 4.01 12.15
N LEU A 17 -28.12 3.23 11.85
CA LEU A 17 -28.24 1.84 12.29
C LEU A 17 -27.21 0.92 11.64
N LEU A 18 -26.90 1.12 10.36
CA LEU A 18 -25.83 0.39 9.66
C LEU A 18 -24.45 0.76 10.23
N LEU A 19 -24.19 2.04 10.49
CA LEU A 19 -22.97 2.50 11.15
C LEU A 19 -22.85 1.95 12.57
N ALA A 20 -23.94 1.91 13.34
CA ALA A 20 -23.97 1.31 14.67
C ALA A 20 -23.77 -0.22 14.63
N GLY A 21 -24.33 -0.89 13.63
CA GLY A 21 -24.13 -2.33 13.38
C GLY A 21 -22.67 -2.65 13.02
N LEU A 22 -22.06 -1.86 12.13
CA LEU A 22 -20.64 -1.96 11.79
C LEU A 22 -19.74 -1.65 12.99
N ALA A 23 -20.07 -0.64 13.80
CA ALA A 23 -19.35 -0.31 15.02
C ALA A 23 -19.46 -1.43 16.08
N LEU A 24 -20.64 -2.06 16.22
CA LEU A 24 -20.85 -3.17 17.14
C LEU A 24 -20.16 -4.46 16.67
N PHE A 25 -20.23 -4.77 15.37
CA PHE A 25 -19.51 -5.90 14.78
C PHE A 25 -18.00 -5.71 14.93
N SER A 26 -17.48 -4.52 14.60
CA SER A 26 -16.09 -4.14 14.84
C SER A 26 -15.74 -4.27 16.32
N TYR A 27 -16.58 -3.79 17.23
CA TYR A 27 -16.35 -3.88 18.68
C TYR A 27 -16.28 -5.32 19.20
N VAL A 28 -17.14 -6.22 18.71
CA VAL A 28 -17.19 -7.63 19.15
C VAL A 28 -16.08 -8.49 18.53
N ASN A 29 -15.65 -8.19 17.29
CA ASN A 29 -14.62 -8.94 16.57
C ASN A 29 -13.20 -8.44 16.87
N ASN A 30 -13.05 -7.15 17.24
CA ASN A 30 -12.00 -6.71 18.16
C ASN A 30 -12.24 -7.40 19.52
N ARG A 31 -11.59 -7.16 20.66
CA ARG A 31 -11.74 -8.03 21.87
C ARG A 31 -11.39 -9.53 21.77
N MET A 32 -11.46 -10.20 20.62
CA MET A 32 -10.79 -11.50 20.45
C MET A 32 -9.29 -11.29 20.75
N PRO A 33 -8.67 -12.04 21.67
CA PRO A 33 -7.25 -11.90 21.94
C PRO A 33 -6.47 -12.24 20.67
N LEU A 34 -5.48 -11.41 20.32
CA LEU A 34 -4.49 -11.81 19.34
C LEU A 34 -3.52 -12.75 20.05
N ASP A 35 -3.40 -13.98 19.55
CA ASP A 35 -2.53 -15.01 20.14
C ASP A 35 -1.10 -14.87 19.59
N TYR A 36 -0.51 -13.69 19.80
CA TYR A 36 0.89 -13.40 19.44
C TYR A 36 1.70 -13.14 20.71
N PRO A 37 2.96 -13.59 20.78
CA PRO A 37 3.83 -13.28 21.91
C PRO A 37 4.11 -11.78 21.98
N VAL A 38 4.20 -11.23 23.19
CA VAL A 38 4.69 -9.86 23.40
C VAL A 38 6.10 -9.74 22.82
N SER A 39 6.33 -8.68 22.05
CA SER A 39 7.59 -8.40 21.36
C SER A 39 8.00 -6.92 21.53
N ASP A 40 9.07 -6.51 20.85
CA ASP A 40 9.48 -5.11 20.75
C ASP A 40 8.51 -4.23 19.97
N HIS A 41 7.58 -4.82 19.20
CA HIS A 41 6.61 -4.12 18.37
C HIS A 41 5.17 -4.60 18.60
N PHE A 42 4.91 -5.47 19.59
CA PHE A 42 3.57 -5.91 20.01
C PHE A 42 3.44 -5.98 21.53
N ASN A 43 2.50 -5.22 22.11
CA ASN A 43 2.34 -5.10 23.56
C ASN A 43 1.33 -6.09 24.19
N GLY A 44 0.88 -7.10 23.43
CA GLY A 44 -0.17 -8.05 23.83
C GLY A 44 -1.58 -7.60 23.45
N GLN A 45 -1.76 -6.37 22.97
CA GLN A 45 -3.06 -5.85 22.51
C GLN A 45 -2.98 -5.13 21.16
N ARG A 46 -1.90 -4.39 20.93
CA ARG A 46 -1.66 -3.57 19.75
C ARG A 46 -0.20 -3.64 19.33
N PHE A 47 0.01 -3.49 18.04
CA PHE A 47 1.31 -3.25 17.46
C PHE A 47 1.74 -1.79 17.68
N THR A 48 3.05 -1.54 17.69
CA THR A 48 3.65 -0.23 17.96
C THR A 48 4.80 0.04 17.02
N ASN A 49 5.07 1.31 16.74
CA ASN A 49 6.26 1.76 16.00
C ASN A 49 7.46 1.86 16.95
N PRO A 50 8.49 0.99 16.84
CA PRO A 50 9.65 1.06 17.74
C PRO A 50 10.51 2.30 17.50
N THR A 51 10.43 2.89 16.30
CA THR A 51 11.17 4.09 15.89
C THR A 51 10.57 5.39 16.43
N LEU A 52 9.36 5.36 16.97
CA LEU A 52 8.67 6.54 17.47
C LEU A 52 8.70 6.60 19.00
N ILE A 53 9.10 7.77 19.51
CA ILE A 53 9.03 8.08 20.96
C ILE A 53 7.57 8.12 21.42
N GLU A 54 6.72 8.77 20.63
CA GLU A 54 5.27 8.84 20.85
C GLU A 54 4.56 8.07 19.76
N GLN A 55 3.73 7.10 20.15
CA GLN A 55 2.93 6.34 19.21
C GLN A 55 1.92 7.26 18.52
N ILE A 56 1.80 7.10 17.21
CA ILE A 56 0.81 7.80 16.39
C ILE A 56 -0.54 7.53 17.04
N SER A 57 -1.24 8.56 17.52
CA SER A 57 -2.55 8.40 18.18
C SER A 57 -3.35 9.70 18.10
N PRO A 58 -3.73 10.14 16.89
CA PRO A 58 -4.41 11.41 16.70
C PRO A 58 -5.70 11.46 17.51
N GLY A 59 -5.87 12.54 18.27
CA GLY A 59 -7.08 12.85 18.99
C GLY A 59 -8.19 13.35 18.06
N ILE A 60 -9.40 13.46 18.60
CA ILE A 60 -10.55 14.01 17.86
C ILE A 60 -10.25 15.45 17.38
N SER A 61 -9.55 16.25 18.20
CA SER A 61 -9.13 17.61 17.83
C SER A 61 -8.22 17.64 16.60
N ASP A 62 -7.30 16.67 16.49
CA ASP A 62 -6.35 16.59 15.39
C ASP A 62 -7.07 16.20 14.09
N ILE A 63 -7.98 15.22 14.18
CA ILE A 63 -8.82 14.83 13.05
C ILE A 63 -9.67 16.00 12.56
N VAL A 64 -10.30 16.74 13.48
CA VAL A 64 -11.10 17.93 13.13
C VAL A 64 -10.22 19.03 12.55
N GLY A 65 -9.02 19.24 13.10
CA GLY A 65 -8.04 20.19 12.58
C GLY A 65 -7.67 19.89 11.13
N MET A 66 -7.29 18.64 10.85
CA MET A 66 -6.97 18.15 9.51
C MET A 66 -8.15 18.36 8.54
N ILE A 67 -9.39 18.02 8.94
CA ILE A 67 -10.57 18.21 8.09
C ILE A 67 -10.80 19.70 7.77
N ARG A 68 -10.54 20.60 8.74
CA ARG A 68 -10.75 22.04 8.58
C ARG A 68 -9.76 22.70 7.63
N GLU A 69 -8.57 22.13 7.45
CA GLU A 69 -7.61 22.61 6.43
C GLU A 69 -8.13 22.41 5.00
N GLY A 70 -9.14 21.53 4.84
CA GLY A 70 -9.76 21.26 3.56
C GLY A 70 -8.86 20.47 2.64
N ARG A 71 -9.34 20.26 1.41
CA ARG A 71 -8.58 19.61 0.35
C ARG A 71 -8.77 20.40 -0.94
N PRO A 72 -7.71 20.56 -1.75
CA PRO A 72 -7.85 21.19 -3.06
C PRO A 72 -8.77 20.34 -3.95
N GLU A 73 -9.38 20.95 -4.97
CA GLU A 73 -10.14 20.18 -5.96
C GLU A 73 -9.18 19.39 -6.84
N TRP A 74 -9.39 18.07 -6.93
CA TRP A 74 -8.70 17.21 -7.89
C TRP A 74 -9.52 17.10 -9.19
N PRO A 75 -8.88 16.78 -10.32
CA PRO A 75 -9.60 16.39 -11.53
C PRO A 75 -10.58 15.24 -11.25
N THR A 76 -11.74 15.26 -11.89
CA THR A 76 -12.77 14.23 -11.67
C THR A 76 -12.47 12.93 -12.44
N ARG A 77 -11.75 13.04 -13.57
CA ARG A 77 -11.27 11.92 -14.37
C ARG A 77 -9.97 12.30 -15.08
N ILE A 78 -9.04 11.35 -15.16
CA ILE A 78 -7.82 11.44 -15.94
C ILE A 78 -7.69 10.14 -16.74
N GLU A 79 -7.38 10.27 -18.03
CA GLU A 79 -7.18 9.13 -18.91
C GLU A 79 -5.78 8.56 -18.74
N ASN A 80 -5.69 7.23 -18.74
CA ASN A 80 -4.41 6.53 -18.69
C ASN A 80 -3.73 6.58 -20.06
N THR A 81 -2.40 6.72 -20.06
CA THR A 81 -1.59 6.76 -21.29
C THR A 81 -0.44 5.76 -21.28
N GLY A 82 -0.26 5.01 -20.19
CA GLY A 82 0.69 3.91 -20.12
C GLY A 82 0.20 2.70 -20.91
N LEU A 83 1.14 1.90 -21.41
CA LEU A 83 0.86 0.68 -22.16
C LEU A 83 1.56 -0.49 -21.49
N PRO A 84 0.82 -1.54 -21.05
CA PRO A 84 1.42 -2.66 -20.35
C PRO A 84 2.15 -3.58 -21.32
N GLN A 85 3.30 -4.06 -20.89
CA GLN A 85 4.12 -5.06 -21.59
C GLN A 85 4.15 -6.35 -20.77
N LEU A 86 3.09 -7.16 -20.91
CA LEU A 86 2.89 -8.35 -20.08
C LEU A 86 3.65 -9.59 -20.57
N ASP A 87 3.98 -9.62 -21.86
CA ASP A 87 4.58 -10.77 -22.56
C ASP A 87 6.09 -10.56 -22.86
N ALA A 88 6.77 -9.70 -22.09
CA ALA A 88 8.19 -9.45 -22.27
C ALA A 88 9.03 -10.72 -22.01
N ASP A 89 10.03 -10.97 -22.85
CA ASP A 89 11.01 -12.03 -22.60
C ASP A 89 11.99 -11.58 -21.51
N LEU A 90 11.78 -12.08 -20.29
CA LEU A 90 12.59 -11.75 -19.11
C LEU A 90 13.88 -12.56 -19.00
N GLY A 91 14.16 -13.49 -19.93
CA GLY A 91 15.34 -14.34 -19.86
C GLY A 91 15.46 -15.07 -18.51
N GLN A 92 16.66 -15.08 -17.91
CA GLN A 92 16.92 -15.76 -16.63
C GLN A 92 16.91 -14.83 -15.41
N ASP A 93 17.09 -13.53 -15.61
CA ASP A 93 17.32 -12.54 -14.55
C ASP A 93 16.65 -11.18 -14.80
N GLY A 94 15.78 -11.06 -15.80
CA GLY A 94 15.01 -9.84 -16.06
C GLY A 94 13.90 -9.61 -15.05
N ILE A 95 13.45 -8.36 -14.94
CA ILE A 95 12.30 -7.97 -14.12
C ILE A 95 11.42 -7.03 -14.95
N ALA A 96 10.13 -7.30 -15.03
CA ALA A 96 9.13 -6.33 -15.48
C ALA A 96 8.34 -5.80 -14.29
N VAL A 97 8.23 -4.48 -14.19
CA VAL A 97 7.43 -3.79 -13.18
C VAL A 97 6.38 -2.94 -13.90
N THR A 98 5.13 -3.36 -13.83
CA THR A 98 4.00 -2.64 -14.43
C THR A 98 3.25 -1.88 -13.35
N PHE A 99 3.15 -0.56 -13.48
CA PHE A 99 2.39 0.26 -12.54
C PHE A 99 0.89 0.17 -12.88
N VAL A 100 0.11 -0.50 -12.04
CA VAL A 100 -1.33 -0.64 -12.30
C VAL A 100 -2.05 0.62 -11.84
N ASN A 101 -1.89 1.01 -10.57
CA ASN A 101 -2.40 2.25 -9.98
C ASN A 101 -1.88 2.40 -8.55
N HIS A 102 -2.10 3.55 -7.91
CA HIS A 102 -1.88 3.81 -6.46
C HIS A 102 -0.60 3.16 -5.90
N VAL A 103 -0.71 1.98 -5.28
CA VAL A 103 0.40 1.15 -4.79
C VAL A 103 0.41 -0.26 -5.36
N THR A 104 -0.46 -0.51 -6.34
CA THR A 104 -0.57 -1.78 -7.06
C THR A 104 0.43 -1.85 -8.21
N PHE A 105 1.38 -2.77 -8.08
CA PHE A 105 2.34 -3.12 -9.12
C PHE A 105 2.22 -4.60 -9.46
N LEU A 106 2.20 -4.90 -10.76
CA LEU A 106 2.41 -6.24 -11.27
C LEU A 106 3.91 -6.41 -11.53
N ILE A 107 4.55 -7.30 -10.78
CA ILE A 107 5.98 -7.59 -10.85
C ILE A 107 6.15 -8.98 -11.43
N GLN A 108 6.74 -9.07 -12.61
CA GLN A 108 7.06 -10.34 -13.26
C GLN A 108 8.57 -10.56 -13.20
N MET A 109 8.95 -11.74 -12.72
CA MET A 109 10.30 -12.29 -12.80
C MET A 109 10.21 -13.68 -13.43
N PRO A 110 11.30 -14.25 -13.98
CA PRO A 110 11.24 -15.55 -14.64
C PRO A 110 10.69 -16.64 -13.71
N GLY A 111 9.47 -17.10 -14.05
CA GLY A 111 8.72 -18.13 -13.34
C GLY A 111 7.95 -17.69 -12.09
N VAL A 112 7.82 -16.39 -11.81
CA VAL A 112 6.96 -15.91 -10.72
C VAL A 112 6.36 -14.53 -11.03
N THR A 113 5.07 -14.38 -10.77
CA THR A 113 4.34 -13.12 -10.88
C THR A 113 3.79 -12.72 -9.52
N ILE A 114 4.11 -11.50 -9.11
CA ILE A 114 3.78 -10.93 -7.80
C ILE A 114 2.92 -9.70 -8.01
N LEU A 115 1.87 -9.54 -7.20
CA LEU A 115 1.02 -8.35 -7.19
C LEU A 115 1.06 -7.70 -5.81
N THR A 116 1.35 -6.40 -5.74
CA THR A 116 1.36 -5.63 -4.48
C THR A 116 0.02 -4.96 -4.24
N ASP A 117 -0.46 -4.94 -3.00
CA ASP A 117 -1.60 -4.16 -2.49
C ASP A 117 -2.71 -3.91 -3.54
N PRO A 118 -3.36 -4.97 -4.06
CA PRO A 118 -4.16 -4.85 -5.27
C PRO A 118 -5.50 -4.16 -5.01
N VAL A 119 -5.77 -3.07 -5.74
CA VAL A 119 -7.02 -2.30 -5.64
C VAL A 119 -7.61 -1.99 -7.02
N TRP A 120 -8.71 -2.68 -7.35
CA TRP A 120 -9.52 -2.40 -8.54
C TRP A 120 -10.84 -1.69 -8.21
N SER A 121 -11.26 -1.65 -6.94
CA SER A 121 -12.46 -0.94 -6.54
C SER A 121 -12.43 0.54 -6.92
N GLU A 122 -13.61 1.07 -7.24
CA GLU A 122 -13.81 2.49 -7.57
C GLU A 122 -13.57 3.40 -6.36
N ARG A 123 -13.81 2.87 -5.15
CA ARG A 123 -13.63 3.59 -3.88
C ARG A 123 -12.89 2.74 -2.87
N THR A 124 -12.08 3.41 -2.05
CA THR A 124 -11.35 2.81 -0.94
C THR A 124 -12.04 3.16 0.38
N SER A 125 -13.02 2.35 0.75
CA SER A 125 -13.96 2.65 1.83
C SER A 125 -14.64 1.38 2.37
N PRO A 126 -15.13 1.37 3.62
CA PRO A 126 -16.01 0.32 4.13
C PRO A 126 -17.31 0.17 3.33
N VAL A 127 -17.72 1.19 2.57
CA VAL A 127 -18.98 1.20 1.81
C VAL A 127 -18.76 1.73 0.39
N SER A 128 -19.50 1.19 -0.58
CA SER A 128 -19.33 1.53 -2.01
C SER A 128 -19.82 2.93 -2.41
N TRP A 129 -20.59 3.62 -1.55
CA TRP A 129 -21.24 4.90 -1.87
C TRP A 129 -20.56 6.12 -1.22
N PHE A 130 -19.59 5.93 -0.35
CA PHE A 130 -18.89 7.01 0.37
C PHE A 130 -17.39 6.73 0.46
N GLY A 131 -16.59 7.75 0.73
CA GLY A 131 -15.12 7.64 0.83
C GLY A 131 -14.38 8.01 -0.47
N PRO A 132 -13.04 8.00 -0.45
CA PRO A 132 -12.21 8.38 -1.59
C PRO A 132 -12.59 7.59 -2.85
N ARG A 133 -12.76 8.30 -3.96
CA ARG A 133 -13.03 7.72 -5.29
C ARG A 133 -11.78 7.90 -6.13
N ARG A 134 -11.45 6.89 -6.94
CA ARG A 134 -10.34 7.01 -7.90
C ARG A 134 -10.65 8.07 -8.95
N VAL A 135 -9.64 8.81 -9.37
CA VAL A 135 -9.76 9.81 -10.46
C VAL A 135 -9.33 9.23 -11.81
N ARG A 136 -8.91 7.97 -11.86
CA ARG A 136 -8.50 7.26 -13.08
C ARG A 136 -8.71 5.78 -12.93
N ASP A 137 -8.95 5.10 -14.04
CA ASP A 137 -9.09 3.65 -14.09
C ASP A 137 -7.75 2.96 -13.75
N PRO A 138 -7.73 1.69 -13.33
CA PRO A 138 -6.51 0.89 -13.32
C PRO A 138 -5.86 0.86 -14.72
N GLY A 139 -4.54 0.95 -14.78
CA GLY A 139 -3.75 0.82 -16.01
C GLY A 139 -3.84 -0.57 -16.67
N LEU A 140 -4.34 -1.55 -15.92
CA LEU A 140 -4.63 -2.90 -16.40
C LEU A 140 -5.96 -3.36 -15.82
N SER A 141 -6.87 -3.88 -16.65
CA SER A 141 -8.10 -4.49 -16.13
C SER A 141 -7.77 -5.77 -15.38
N LEU A 142 -8.60 -6.14 -14.40
CA LEU A 142 -8.39 -7.36 -13.62
C LEU A 142 -8.34 -8.56 -14.58
N ASP A 143 -9.25 -8.62 -15.57
CA ASP A 143 -9.32 -9.65 -16.61
C ASP A 143 -8.04 -9.76 -17.46
N ALA A 144 -7.32 -8.66 -17.69
CA ALA A 144 -6.09 -8.66 -18.46
C ALA A 144 -4.85 -9.10 -17.67
N LEU A 145 -4.96 -9.34 -16.36
CA LEU A 145 -3.84 -9.85 -15.56
C LEU A 145 -3.36 -11.22 -16.08
N PRO A 146 -2.03 -11.44 -16.16
CA PRO A 146 -1.48 -12.78 -16.31
C PRO A 146 -1.73 -13.60 -15.04
N HIS A 147 -1.32 -14.87 -15.03
CA HIS A 147 -1.36 -15.68 -13.81
C HIS A 147 -0.56 -14.99 -12.69
N VAL A 148 -1.16 -14.87 -11.51
CA VAL A 148 -0.54 -14.30 -10.31
C VAL A 148 -0.24 -15.43 -9.34
N ASP A 149 1.03 -15.57 -8.96
CA ASP A 149 1.48 -16.60 -8.01
C ASP A 149 1.37 -16.12 -6.56
N VAL A 150 1.71 -14.84 -6.32
CA VAL A 150 1.82 -14.25 -4.99
C VAL A 150 1.14 -12.88 -4.94
N VAL A 151 0.36 -12.64 -3.89
CA VAL A 151 -0.16 -11.32 -3.55
C VAL A 151 0.49 -10.86 -2.24
N LEU A 152 1.06 -9.66 -2.26
CA LEU A 152 1.64 -9.00 -1.09
C LEU A 152 0.66 -7.96 -0.58
N VAL A 153 0.36 -7.97 0.72
CA VAL A 153 -0.46 -6.94 1.38
C VAL A 153 0.40 -6.28 2.46
N SER A 154 0.67 -4.99 2.34
CA SER A 154 1.54 -4.25 3.26
C SER A 154 0.87 -3.98 4.61
N HIS A 155 -0.43 -3.65 4.58
CA HIS A 155 -1.26 -3.38 5.75
C HIS A 155 -2.74 -3.36 5.34
N ASN A 156 -3.63 -3.10 6.29
CA ASN A 156 -5.06 -3.36 6.12
C ASN A 156 -5.92 -2.13 5.79
N HIS A 157 -5.35 -0.98 5.45
CA HIS A 157 -6.16 0.16 4.99
C HIS A 157 -6.92 -0.18 3.69
N TYR A 158 -8.02 0.51 3.44
CA TYR A 158 -8.94 0.19 2.34
C TYR A 158 -8.33 0.38 0.95
N ASP A 159 -7.32 1.22 0.84
CA ASP A 159 -6.55 1.50 -0.38
C ASP A 159 -5.31 0.60 -0.56
N HIS A 160 -5.09 -0.34 0.37
CA HIS A 160 -4.04 -1.36 0.28
C HIS A 160 -4.58 -2.80 0.36
N LEU A 161 -5.75 -2.97 1.01
CA LEU A 161 -6.45 -4.24 1.19
C LEU A 161 -7.91 -4.07 0.75
N ASP A 162 -8.11 -4.20 -0.56
CA ASP A 162 -9.44 -4.24 -1.19
C ASP A 162 -9.96 -5.69 -1.26
N LEU A 163 -10.79 -6.07 -0.29
CA LEU A 163 -11.34 -7.43 -0.21
C LEU A 163 -12.06 -7.88 -1.49
N ALA A 164 -12.78 -6.98 -2.17
CA ALA A 164 -13.49 -7.35 -3.40
C ALA A 164 -12.51 -7.73 -4.52
N THR A 165 -11.34 -7.09 -4.55
CA THR A 165 -10.26 -7.43 -5.48
C THR A 165 -9.57 -8.73 -5.07
N LEU A 166 -9.26 -8.91 -3.77
CA LEU A 166 -8.61 -10.13 -3.28
C LEU A 166 -9.49 -11.37 -3.50
N GLU A 167 -10.81 -11.27 -3.32
CA GLU A 167 -11.77 -12.35 -3.60
C GLU A 167 -11.73 -12.77 -5.09
N GLN A 168 -11.73 -11.80 -6.01
CA GLN A 168 -11.66 -12.05 -7.44
C GLN A 168 -10.32 -12.70 -7.84
N LEU A 169 -9.21 -12.23 -7.27
CA LEU A 169 -7.89 -12.84 -7.48
C LEU A 169 -7.82 -14.27 -6.95
N ASN A 170 -8.37 -14.52 -5.75
CA ASN A 170 -8.42 -15.84 -5.16
C ASN A 170 -9.25 -16.82 -6.01
N ALA A 171 -10.42 -16.37 -6.47
CA ALA A 171 -11.29 -17.18 -7.34
C ALA A 171 -10.63 -17.51 -8.68
N ARG A 172 -9.83 -16.58 -9.23
CA ARG A 172 -9.22 -16.73 -10.55
C ARG A 172 -7.90 -17.49 -10.55
N PHE A 173 -7.03 -17.21 -9.58
CA PHE A 173 -5.64 -17.72 -9.59
C PHE A 173 -5.28 -18.51 -8.33
N SER A 174 -6.04 -18.36 -7.25
CA SER A 174 -5.73 -18.94 -5.94
C SER A 174 -4.27 -18.70 -5.48
N PRO A 175 -3.76 -17.44 -5.57
CA PRO A 175 -2.37 -17.13 -5.26
C PRO A 175 -2.08 -17.35 -3.78
N LEU A 176 -0.79 -17.38 -3.43
CA LEU A 176 -0.36 -17.25 -2.04
C LEU A 176 -0.49 -15.78 -1.60
N PHE A 177 -1.28 -15.52 -0.57
CA PHE A 177 -1.38 -14.21 0.06
C PHE A 177 -0.39 -14.11 1.23
N LEU A 178 0.61 -13.23 1.09
CA LEU A 178 1.53 -12.86 2.16
C LEU A 178 1.02 -11.58 2.80
N VAL A 179 0.64 -11.66 4.08
CA VAL A 179 -0.01 -10.56 4.80
C VAL A 179 0.65 -10.34 6.17
N PRO A 180 0.50 -9.17 6.80
CA PRO A 180 1.04 -8.93 8.13
C PRO A 180 0.23 -9.69 9.19
N LEU A 181 0.84 -9.98 10.34
CA LEU A 181 0.16 -10.54 11.51
C LEU A 181 -1.20 -9.85 11.78
N GLY A 182 -2.24 -10.65 12.03
CA GLY A 182 -3.59 -10.21 12.38
C GLY A 182 -4.56 -10.11 11.20
N ASN A 183 -4.09 -10.28 9.95
CA ASN A 183 -4.91 -10.13 8.75
C ASN A 183 -5.48 -11.45 8.20
N ARG A 184 -5.00 -12.62 8.65
CA ARG A 184 -5.49 -13.91 8.13
C ARG A 184 -6.99 -14.10 8.35
N ALA A 185 -7.49 -13.78 9.55
CA ALA A 185 -8.89 -13.96 9.88
C ALA A 185 -9.80 -13.13 8.96
N LEU A 186 -9.37 -11.91 8.61
CA LEU A 186 -10.08 -11.05 7.68
C LEU A 186 -10.15 -11.67 6.28
N LEU A 187 -9.02 -12.13 5.73
CA LEU A 187 -8.98 -12.79 4.42
C LEU A 187 -9.78 -14.10 4.42
N GLN A 188 -9.70 -14.91 5.48
CA GLN A 188 -10.48 -16.13 5.62
C GLN A 188 -11.98 -15.87 5.68
N SER A 189 -12.41 -14.77 6.30
CA SER A 189 -13.82 -14.35 6.30
C SER A 189 -14.34 -14.00 4.90
N ALA A 190 -13.45 -13.66 3.98
CA ALA A 190 -13.71 -13.43 2.56
C ALA A 190 -13.50 -14.70 1.69
N GLY A 191 -13.36 -15.89 2.31
CA GLY A 191 -13.18 -17.14 1.58
C GLY A 191 -11.77 -17.37 1.02
N ILE A 192 -10.78 -16.59 1.46
CA ILE A 192 -9.39 -16.72 1.03
C ILE A 192 -8.61 -17.56 2.04
N SER A 193 -8.25 -18.78 1.67
CA SER A 193 -7.60 -19.74 2.57
C SER A 193 -6.08 -19.82 2.42
N ASN A 194 -5.52 -19.51 1.25
CA ASN A 194 -4.09 -19.61 0.97
C ASN A 194 -3.33 -18.38 1.52
N VAL A 195 -3.30 -18.24 2.84
CA VAL A 195 -2.81 -17.04 3.53
C VAL A 195 -1.69 -17.37 4.53
N LYS A 196 -0.54 -16.72 4.34
CA LYS A 196 0.59 -16.74 5.27
C LYS A 196 0.71 -15.37 5.93
N GLU A 197 0.49 -15.34 7.24
CA GLU A 197 0.86 -14.19 8.06
C GLU A 197 2.37 -14.16 8.25
N MET A 198 2.93 -12.96 8.21
CA MET A 198 4.35 -12.68 8.39
C MET A 198 4.53 -11.64 9.49
N ASP A 199 5.51 -11.87 10.34
CA ASP A 199 6.06 -10.87 11.25
C ASP A 199 7.26 -10.16 10.61
N TRP A 200 7.67 -9.01 11.14
CA TRP A 200 8.85 -8.31 10.66
C TRP A 200 10.09 -9.22 10.73
N TRP A 201 10.88 -9.15 9.66
CA TRP A 201 12.07 -9.96 9.40
C TRP A 201 11.80 -11.44 9.14
N GLU A 202 10.56 -11.91 9.16
CA GLU A 202 10.24 -13.24 8.64
C GLU A 202 10.42 -13.27 7.12
N ALA A 203 10.94 -14.38 6.64
CA ALA A 203 11.09 -14.66 5.22
C ALA A 203 10.27 -15.89 4.83
N HIS A 204 9.76 -15.87 3.61
CA HIS A 204 9.03 -16.97 3.01
C HIS A 204 9.53 -17.23 1.59
N ASP A 205 9.79 -18.49 1.28
CA ASP A 205 10.16 -18.92 -0.06
C ASP A 205 8.90 -19.02 -0.92
N VAL A 206 8.96 -18.42 -2.11
CA VAL A 206 7.89 -18.44 -3.12
C VAL A 206 8.45 -19.07 -4.42
N PRO A 207 7.64 -19.31 -5.46
CA PRO A 207 8.09 -20.00 -6.66
C PRO A 207 9.36 -19.42 -7.30
N SER A 208 10.05 -20.27 -8.06
CA SER A 208 11.16 -19.88 -8.92
C SER A 208 12.35 -19.24 -8.19
N LYS A 209 12.75 -19.84 -7.06
CA LYS A 209 13.89 -19.43 -6.22
C LYS A 209 13.79 -17.99 -5.71
N SER A 210 12.57 -17.54 -5.50
CA SER A 210 12.30 -16.22 -4.96
C SER A 210 12.04 -16.31 -3.46
N ARG A 211 12.50 -15.32 -2.72
CA ARG A 211 12.29 -15.17 -1.29
C ARG A 211 11.70 -13.80 -1.02
N VAL A 212 10.61 -13.78 -0.27
CA VAL A 212 9.95 -12.56 0.18
C VAL A 212 10.21 -12.42 1.67
N THR A 213 10.77 -11.28 2.08
CA THR A 213 10.98 -10.93 3.49
C THR A 213 10.03 -9.79 3.84
N PHE A 214 9.26 -9.94 4.91
CA PHE A 214 8.43 -8.85 5.42
C PHE A 214 9.30 -7.94 6.30
N THR A 215 9.32 -6.64 6.03
CA THR A 215 10.22 -5.68 6.67
C THR A 215 9.43 -4.58 7.38
N PRO A 216 10.00 -3.92 8.41
CA PRO A 216 9.31 -2.86 9.11
C PRO A 216 8.93 -1.67 8.23
N ALA A 217 7.89 -0.96 8.66
CA ALA A 217 7.55 0.38 8.18
C ALA A 217 7.00 1.22 9.34
N GLN A 218 7.23 2.54 9.32
CA GLN A 218 6.66 3.46 10.29
C GLN A 218 5.25 3.88 9.87
N HIS A 219 4.23 3.11 10.25
CA HIS A 219 2.83 3.35 9.86
C HIS A 219 1.85 2.94 10.96
N SER A 220 0.58 2.76 10.60
CA SER A 220 -0.48 2.26 11.48
C SER A 220 -1.40 1.33 10.70
N SER A 221 -2.36 0.72 11.39
CA SER A 221 -3.40 -0.11 10.76
C SER A 221 -4.78 0.16 11.35
N GLY A 222 -5.82 -0.19 10.60
CA GLY A 222 -7.21 -0.11 11.04
C GLY A 222 -8.20 -0.04 9.88
N ARG A 223 -9.36 -0.67 10.05
CA ARG A 223 -10.49 -0.65 9.11
C ARG A 223 -11.76 -0.09 9.74
N GLY A 224 -11.79 0.07 11.06
CA GLY A 224 -12.91 0.60 11.83
C GLY A 224 -12.45 1.55 12.93
N VAL A 225 -13.36 1.82 13.86
CA VAL A 225 -13.13 2.79 14.94
C VAL A 225 -12.48 2.18 16.19
N PHE A 226 -12.43 0.85 16.29
CA PHE A 226 -11.94 0.13 17.48
C PHE A 226 -10.80 -0.87 17.19
N ASP A 227 -10.34 -0.95 15.95
CA ASP A 227 -9.33 -1.92 15.51
C ASP A 227 -7.93 -1.33 15.28
N ARG A 228 -7.74 -0.07 15.65
CA ARG A 228 -6.48 0.64 15.43
C ARG A 228 -5.29 -0.14 15.99
N ASP A 229 -4.30 -0.37 15.13
CA ASP A 229 -3.05 -1.06 15.40
C ASP A 229 -3.22 -2.49 15.94
N ARG A 230 -4.35 -3.15 15.68
CA ARG A 230 -4.57 -4.57 16.03
C ARG A 230 -4.02 -5.55 15.00
N THR A 231 -3.61 -5.07 13.83
CA THR A 231 -2.89 -5.86 12.84
C THR A 231 -1.55 -5.19 12.55
N LEU A 232 -0.56 -5.97 12.17
CA LEU A 232 0.74 -5.42 11.79
C LEU A 232 0.63 -4.70 10.43
N TRP A 233 1.66 -3.92 10.12
CA TRP A 233 1.88 -3.20 8.87
C TRP A 233 3.37 -3.32 8.51
N GLY A 234 3.76 -3.05 7.27
CA GLY A 234 5.16 -3.12 6.90
C GLY A 234 5.42 -2.90 5.42
N SER A 235 6.58 -3.37 5.00
CA SER A 235 7.10 -3.34 3.63
C SER A 235 7.56 -4.75 3.24
N PHE A 236 7.93 -4.97 1.98
CA PHE A 236 8.44 -6.26 1.53
C PHE A 236 9.75 -6.11 0.77
N TYR A 237 10.70 -7.00 1.05
CA TYR A 237 11.91 -7.17 0.26
C TYR A 237 11.83 -8.49 -0.48
N ILE A 238 11.84 -8.42 -1.81
CA ILE A 238 11.74 -9.56 -2.72
C ILE A 238 13.13 -9.80 -3.29
N LYS A 239 13.64 -11.02 -3.17
CA LYS A 239 14.94 -11.42 -3.71
C LYS A 239 14.78 -12.65 -4.59
N ARG A 240 15.33 -12.62 -5.80
CA ARG A 240 15.39 -13.77 -6.71
C ARG A 240 16.77 -13.83 -7.33
N ASP A 241 17.52 -14.88 -7.01
CA ASP A 241 18.94 -15.00 -7.38
C ASP A 241 19.73 -13.71 -7.02
N ASN A 242 20.19 -12.97 -8.04
CA ASN A 242 20.95 -11.72 -7.91
C ASN A 242 20.11 -10.45 -8.07
N ARG A 243 18.78 -10.58 -8.20
CA ARG A 243 17.86 -9.45 -8.32
C ARG A 243 17.08 -9.23 -7.04
N SER A 244 16.75 -7.98 -6.79
CA SER A 244 16.08 -7.54 -5.58
C SER A 244 15.16 -6.36 -5.85
N LEU A 245 13.97 -6.43 -5.27
CA LEU A 245 12.98 -5.36 -5.30
C LEU A 245 12.48 -5.10 -3.88
N PHE A 246 12.45 -3.84 -3.49
CA PHE A 246 11.84 -3.39 -2.25
C PHE A 246 10.49 -2.73 -2.54
N PHE A 247 9.42 -3.26 -1.97
CA PHE A 247 8.09 -2.64 -1.98
C PHE A 247 7.87 -1.96 -0.64
N GLY A 248 7.87 -0.63 -0.62
CA GLY A 248 7.91 0.16 0.62
C GLY A 248 6.61 0.21 1.42
N GLY A 249 5.48 -0.25 0.86
CA GLY A 249 4.16 0.00 1.42
C GLY A 249 3.95 1.48 1.78
N ASP A 250 3.11 1.72 2.78
CA ASP A 250 3.03 3.01 3.44
C ASP A 250 3.98 3.11 4.62
N GLY A 251 4.45 4.34 4.86
CA GLY A 251 5.17 4.65 6.08
C GLY A 251 5.84 6.01 6.03
N GLY A 252 6.04 6.61 7.20
CA GLY A 252 6.86 7.80 7.39
C GLY A 252 8.34 7.52 7.16
N TYR A 253 9.13 8.58 7.17
CA TYR A 253 10.59 8.46 7.11
C TYR A 253 11.16 8.08 8.48
N SER A 254 12.02 7.06 8.52
CA SER A 254 12.68 6.56 9.73
C SER A 254 13.99 5.86 9.39
N GLY A 255 14.78 5.49 10.40
CA GLY A 255 16.03 4.73 10.22
C GLY A 255 15.86 3.30 9.69
N GLN A 256 14.63 2.84 9.50
CA GLN A 256 14.34 1.49 8.98
C GLN A 256 14.95 1.24 7.59
N PHE A 257 15.09 2.29 6.76
CA PHE A 257 15.63 2.14 5.40
C PHE A 257 17.11 1.73 5.43
N THR A 258 17.89 2.34 6.33
CA THR A 258 19.28 1.95 6.58
C THR A 258 19.35 0.52 7.12
N GLU A 259 18.51 0.17 8.09
CA GLU A 259 18.48 -1.18 8.68
C GLU A 259 18.13 -2.26 7.62
N ILE A 260 17.15 -1.99 6.76
CA ILE A 260 16.76 -2.89 5.68
C ILE A 260 17.95 -3.13 4.74
N ARG A 261 18.66 -2.07 4.34
CA ARG A 261 19.86 -2.19 3.52
C ARG A 261 20.96 -2.99 4.22
N GLU A 262 21.21 -2.74 5.51
CA GLU A 262 22.23 -3.45 6.28
C GLU A 262 21.95 -4.95 6.38
N ARG A 263 20.68 -5.34 6.55
CA ARG A 263 20.28 -6.74 6.70
C ARG A 263 20.13 -7.48 5.37
N LEU A 264 19.58 -6.84 4.35
CA LEU A 264 19.12 -7.50 3.11
C LEU A 264 19.91 -7.08 1.87
N GLY A 265 20.69 -6.01 1.96
CA GLY A 265 21.44 -5.41 0.86
C GLY A 265 20.66 -4.31 0.15
N ALA A 266 21.37 -3.52 -0.66
CA ALA A 266 20.78 -2.50 -1.51
C ALA A 266 19.87 -3.14 -2.57
N PRO A 267 18.60 -2.71 -2.72
CA PRO A 267 17.72 -3.26 -3.74
C PRO A 267 18.06 -2.72 -5.14
N ASP A 268 17.84 -3.53 -6.19
CA ASP A 268 17.92 -3.03 -7.57
C ASP A 268 16.81 -2.02 -7.83
N ILE A 269 15.59 -2.33 -7.38
CA ILE A 269 14.40 -1.48 -7.54
C ILE A 269 13.76 -1.22 -6.18
N ALA A 270 13.39 0.03 -5.87
CA ALA A 270 12.59 0.37 -4.71
C ALA A 270 11.31 1.13 -5.11
N LEU A 271 10.16 0.59 -4.74
CA LEU A 271 8.85 1.23 -4.92
C LEU A 271 8.55 2.06 -3.67
N LEU A 272 8.49 3.38 -3.80
CA LEU A 272 8.46 4.32 -2.67
C LEU A 272 7.28 5.30 -2.78
N GLY A 273 6.49 5.38 -1.71
CA GLY A 273 5.37 6.32 -1.61
C GLY A 273 5.83 7.77 -1.64
N ILE A 274 5.20 8.58 -2.50
CA ILE A 274 5.48 10.03 -2.66
C ILE A 274 4.25 10.92 -2.45
N GLY A 275 3.07 10.34 -2.20
CA GLY A 275 1.82 11.07 -1.97
C GLY A 275 1.24 10.83 -0.58
N SER A 276 0.10 11.47 -0.30
CA SER A 276 -0.62 11.43 0.97
C SER A 276 0.13 11.99 2.16
N TYR A 277 0.75 13.16 2.01
CA TYR A 277 1.67 13.71 3.01
C TYR A 277 1.22 15.05 3.58
N VAL A 278 0.14 15.66 3.09
CA VAL A 278 -0.37 16.96 3.59
C VAL A 278 -1.63 16.76 4.46
N PRO A 279 -1.73 17.41 5.64
CA PRO A 279 -0.77 18.36 6.18
C PRO A 279 0.38 17.69 6.96
N ARG A 280 1.58 18.28 6.87
CA ARG A 280 2.80 17.67 7.44
C ARG A 280 2.72 17.46 8.94
N TRP A 281 2.09 18.36 9.70
CA TRP A 281 1.99 18.21 11.15
C TRP A 281 1.21 16.94 11.55
N PHE A 282 0.30 16.47 10.71
CA PHE A 282 -0.51 15.27 10.95
C PHE A 282 0.05 14.04 10.23
N MET A 283 0.42 14.18 8.95
CA MET A 283 0.77 13.04 8.09
C MET A 283 2.24 12.62 8.19
N LYS A 284 3.16 13.48 8.67
CA LYS A 284 4.61 13.19 8.71
C LYS A 284 4.99 11.86 9.38
N PRO A 285 4.38 11.43 10.49
CA PRO A 285 4.71 10.14 11.10
C PRO A 285 4.31 8.94 10.23
N LEU A 286 3.29 9.09 9.37
CA LEU A 286 2.65 8.02 8.60
C LEU A 286 3.08 7.97 7.13
N HIS A 287 3.40 9.11 6.53
CA HIS A 287 3.73 9.20 5.11
C HIS A 287 4.92 10.13 4.86
N LYS A 288 5.84 9.60 4.05
CA LYS A 288 6.92 10.36 3.43
C LYS A 288 6.35 11.42 2.50
N ASN A 289 6.96 12.60 2.48
CA ASN A 289 6.84 13.49 1.32
C ASN A 289 7.87 13.11 0.23
N PRO A 290 7.86 13.71 -0.97
CA PRO A 290 8.80 13.37 -2.03
C PRO A 290 10.28 13.54 -1.66
N ALA A 291 10.63 14.57 -0.88
CA ALA A 291 12.03 14.76 -0.42
C ALA A 291 12.49 13.64 0.53
N GLU A 292 11.63 13.23 1.46
CA GLU A 292 11.87 12.09 2.35
C GLU A 292 11.90 10.75 1.58
N ALA A 293 11.15 10.62 0.48
CA ALA A 293 11.24 9.46 -0.40
C ALA A 293 12.59 9.42 -1.15
N VAL A 294 13.10 10.56 -1.59
CA VAL A 294 14.47 10.66 -2.16
C VAL A 294 15.52 10.29 -1.13
N GLN A 295 15.39 10.75 0.12
CA GLN A 295 16.29 10.32 1.18
C GLN A 295 16.20 8.80 1.43
N ALA A 296 14.99 8.23 1.43
CA ALA A 296 14.81 6.78 1.56
C ALA A 296 15.47 5.99 0.41
N HIS A 297 15.44 6.51 -0.83
CA HIS A 297 16.17 5.96 -1.98
C HIS A 297 17.68 5.89 -1.69
N LEU A 298 18.27 6.98 -1.18
CA LEU A 298 19.68 7.07 -0.84
C LEU A 298 20.07 6.14 0.32
N ASP A 299 19.25 6.10 1.37
CA ASP A 299 19.49 5.28 2.57
C ASP A 299 19.42 3.77 2.27
N LEU A 300 18.44 3.37 1.45
CA LEU A 300 18.35 2.02 0.91
C LEU A 300 19.53 1.68 -0.02
N GLY A 301 20.16 2.71 -0.61
CA GLY A 301 21.15 2.55 -1.67
C GLY A 301 20.53 1.96 -2.95
N ALA A 302 19.24 2.20 -3.19
CA ALA A 302 18.53 1.59 -4.31
C ALA A 302 19.15 2.01 -5.65
N THR A 303 19.23 1.11 -6.62
CA THR A 303 19.74 1.46 -7.96
C THR A 303 18.71 2.28 -8.75
N LEU A 304 17.45 1.89 -8.65
CA LEU A 304 16.30 2.59 -9.23
C LEU A 304 15.21 2.73 -8.18
N SER A 305 14.50 3.84 -8.18
CA SER A 305 13.22 3.95 -7.48
C SER A 305 12.07 4.31 -8.41
N ILE A 306 10.89 3.82 -8.07
CA ILE A 306 9.64 4.16 -8.75
C ILE A 306 8.68 4.73 -7.70
N GLY A 307 8.17 5.93 -7.97
CA GLY A 307 7.19 6.60 -7.11
C GLY A 307 5.85 5.86 -7.11
N MET A 308 5.19 5.84 -5.96
CA MET A 308 3.85 5.26 -5.80
C MET A 308 3.02 6.07 -4.78
N HIS A 309 1.79 5.63 -4.51
CA HIS A 309 0.86 6.23 -3.55
C HIS A 309 0.45 7.67 -3.93
N MET A 310 0.32 7.94 -5.23
CA MET A 310 -0.06 9.23 -5.80
C MET A 310 -0.99 9.07 -7.01
N GLY A 311 -1.64 10.16 -7.41
CA GLY A 311 -2.35 10.26 -8.70
C GLY A 311 -3.61 9.41 -8.87
N THR A 312 -4.01 8.62 -7.86
CA THR A 312 -5.17 7.72 -7.97
C THR A 312 -6.31 8.11 -7.04
N PHE A 313 -6.08 8.16 -5.73
CA PHE A 313 -7.08 8.52 -4.72
C PHE A 313 -6.65 9.81 -3.99
N GLN A 314 -7.59 10.72 -3.77
CA GLN A 314 -7.34 11.90 -2.94
C GLN A 314 -7.48 11.54 -1.45
N LEU A 315 -6.38 11.12 -0.84
CA LEU A 315 -6.36 10.67 0.56
C LEU A 315 -5.96 11.80 1.54
N ALA A 316 -5.30 12.83 1.05
CA ALA A 316 -4.70 13.90 1.84
C ALA A 316 -4.91 15.29 1.20
N GLY A 317 -4.20 16.30 1.70
CA GLY A 317 -4.40 17.71 1.38
C GLY A 317 -3.55 18.28 0.23
N GLU A 318 -2.68 17.50 -0.41
CA GLU A 318 -1.89 17.97 -1.56
C GLU A 318 -2.73 18.12 -2.84
N THR A 319 -2.29 19.00 -3.75
CA THR A 319 -2.90 19.08 -5.08
C THR A 319 -2.51 17.86 -5.92
N PHE A 320 -3.23 17.63 -7.03
CA PHE A 320 -2.96 16.49 -7.89
C PHE A 320 -1.52 16.48 -8.42
N GLU A 321 -1.02 17.63 -8.88
CA GLU A 321 0.30 17.78 -9.51
C GLU A 321 1.46 17.91 -8.50
N GLN A 322 1.14 18.19 -7.23
CA GLN A 322 2.13 18.55 -6.22
C GLN A 322 3.19 17.46 -5.96
N PRO A 323 2.83 16.16 -5.79
CA PRO A 323 3.85 15.11 -5.60
C PRO A 323 4.85 15.00 -6.75
N PHE A 324 4.39 15.19 -7.98
CA PHE A 324 5.22 15.11 -9.18
C PHE A 324 6.24 16.26 -9.23
N ALA A 325 5.77 17.48 -8.98
CA ALA A 325 6.62 18.67 -8.97
C ALA A 325 7.63 18.64 -7.81
N GLU A 326 7.20 18.22 -6.62
CA GLU A 326 8.07 18.12 -5.45
C GLU A 326 9.11 17.00 -5.58
N LEU A 327 8.78 15.87 -6.23
CA LEU A 327 9.79 14.84 -6.53
C LEU A 327 10.86 15.38 -7.47
N ALA A 328 10.46 16.04 -8.57
CA ALA A 328 11.41 16.61 -9.51
C ALA A 328 12.35 17.62 -8.85
N ASN A 329 11.82 18.47 -7.97
CA ASN A 329 12.61 19.43 -7.19
C ASN A 329 13.57 18.74 -6.22
N ALA A 330 13.12 17.69 -5.51
CA ALA A 330 13.96 16.95 -4.57
C ALA A 330 15.11 16.20 -5.27
N LEU A 331 14.85 15.63 -6.44
CA LEU A 331 15.90 14.98 -7.25
C LEU A 331 16.94 16.01 -7.73
N ALA A 332 16.47 17.17 -8.22
CA ALA A 332 17.35 18.25 -8.64
C ALA A 332 18.21 18.80 -7.49
N SER A 333 17.67 18.90 -6.27
CA SER A 333 18.44 19.38 -5.11
C SER A 333 19.53 18.41 -4.66
N GLU A 334 19.30 17.10 -4.82
CA GLU A 334 20.27 16.06 -4.47
C GLU A 334 21.20 15.67 -5.64
N GLY A 335 21.01 16.26 -6.83
CA GLY A 335 21.78 15.94 -8.02
C GLY A 335 21.54 14.51 -8.52
N ILE A 336 20.33 13.99 -8.35
CA ILE A 336 19.92 12.65 -8.79
C ILE A 336 19.23 12.75 -10.14
N GLU A 337 19.68 11.94 -11.10
CA GLU A 337 19.09 11.87 -12.43
C GLU A 337 17.65 11.32 -12.40
N THR A 338 16.78 11.82 -13.28
CA THR A 338 15.36 11.41 -13.28
C THR A 338 15.11 9.95 -13.66
N ASP A 339 16.09 9.28 -14.26
CA ASP A 339 16.05 7.84 -14.56
C ASP A 339 16.46 6.96 -13.36
N ARG A 340 16.98 7.55 -12.29
CA ARG A 340 17.31 6.90 -11.01
C ARG A 340 16.15 6.87 -10.03
N PHE A 341 15.22 7.80 -10.16
CA PHE A 341 13.94 7.80 -9.44
C PHE A 341 12.86 8.40 -10.35
N MET A 342 12.01 7.52 -10.88
CA MET A 342 10.99 7.89 -11.85
C MET A 342 9.57 7.70 -11.33
N ILE A 343 8.61 8.19 -12.11
CA ILE A 343 7.19 7.92 -11.94
C ILE A 343 6.69 7.27 -13.22
N LEU A 344 6.18 6.05 -13.10
CA LEU A 344 5.51 5.38 -14.21
C LEU A 344 4.08 5.92 -14.37
N LYS A 345 3.59 5.91 -15.59
CA LYS A 345 2.17 6.14 -15.89
C LYS A 345 1.38 4.87 -15.59
N GLU A 346 0.10 5.00 -15.27
CA GLU A 346 -0.77 3.85 -15.10
C GLU A 346 -0.83 3.03 -16.39
N GLY A 347 -0.47 1.75 -16.26
CA GLY A 347 -0.34 0.78 -17.34
C GLY A 347 1.08 0.67 -17.86
N GLU A 348 1.99 1.60 -17.56
CA GLU A 348 3.37 1.56 -18.06
C GLU A 348 4.18 0.45 -17.39
N THR A 349 4.97 -0.25 -18.21
CA THR A 349 5.91 -1.28 -17.76
C THR A 349 7.34 -0.78 -17.87
N TRP A 350 8.07 -0.84 -16.76
CA TRP A 350 9.51 -0.72 -16.73
C TRP A 350 10.17 -2.09 -16.82
N LEU A 351 11.16 -2.24 -17.70
CA LEU A 351 11.91 -3.49 -17.90
C LEU A 351 13.35 -3.32 -17.42
N VAL A 352 13.79 -4.21 -16.56
CA VAL A 352 15.21 -4.44 -16.30
C VAL A 352 15.63 -5.62 -17.17
N GLU A 353 16.42 -5.33 -18.20
CA GLU A 353 16.89 -6.35 -19.13
C GLU A 353 17.83 -7.35 -18.46
N PRO A 354 17.89 -8.60 -18.96
CA PRO A 354 18.90 -9.58 -18.57
C PRO A 354 20.32 -9.02 -18.68
N GLN A 355 21.19 -9.29 -17.72
CA GLN A 355 22.61 -9.05 -17.93
C GLN A 355 23.12 -9.99 -19.03
N ALA A 356 23.61 -9.43 -20.13
CA ALA A 356 24.34 -10.20 -21.13
C ALA A 356 25.55 -10.86 -20.44
N ARG A 357 25.61 -12.19 -20.49
CA ARG A 357 26.72 -12.97 -19.93
C ARG A 357 27.99 -12.86 -20.75
#